data_AF-A0A098CQW5-F1
#
_entry.id   AF-A0A098CQW5-F1
#
_cell.length_a   1.000
_cell.length_b   1.000
_cell.length_c   1.000
_cell.angle_alpha   90.00
_cell.angle_beta   90.00
_cell.angle_gamma   90.00
#
_symmetry.space_group_name_H-M   'P 1'
#
loop_
_entity.id
_entity.type
_entity.pdbx_description
1 polymer ?
#
loop_
_entity_poly.entity_id
_entity_poly.type
_entity_poly.pdbx_seq_one_letter_code
_entity_poly.pdbx_strand_id
1 'polypeptide(L)'
;MKKSKASDIAILAIFIAIMVVVQVLSQIVYSVWPLPIVPTLLHIPVIIGSIVLGARKGAFLGLVMGIISVINSTILTTPLSYVFSPLQPIPGTNHGSLWALVVAIVPRILIGVFPYFIYKAMKTRTGAGIAAFVGTATNTVLVLSFITLFFGQYTGMTFAGLIQLIITSNSIAEVVIAVILTAAIVPSLEKSR
;
A
#
# COMPACT_ATOMS: atom_id res chain seq x y z
N MET A 1 -8.55 15.94 24.82
CA MET A 1 -9.84 16.27 24.15
C MET A 1 -10.77 15.06 24.21
N LYS A 2 -12.07 15.22 24.51
CA LYS A 2 -13.03 14.08 24.48
C LYS A 2 -13.07 13.49 23.07
N LYS A 3 -12.79 12.20 22.90
CA LYS A 3 -12.87 11.47 21.61
C LYS A 3 -14.30 11.51 21.08
N SER A 4 -14.63 12.48 20.24
CA SER A 4 -15.90 12.53 19.53
C SER A 4 -15.80 11.76 18.22
N LYS A 5 -16.90 11.14 17.78
CA LYS A 5 -16.97 10.47 16.47
C LYS A 5 -16.60 11.42 15.32
N ALA A 6 -16.90 12.71 15.47
CA ALA A 6 -16.57 13.76 14.50
C ALA A 6 -15.05 13.96 14.35
N SER A 7 -14.28 13.93 15.44
CA SER A 7 -12.82 14.06 15.39
C SER A 7 -12.16 12.89 14.65
N ASP A 8 -12.64 11.67 14.86
CA ASP A 8 -12.12 10.50 14.16
C ASP A 8 -12.40 10.53 12.65
N ILE A 9 -13.57 11.03 12.24
CA ILE A 9 -13.92 11.23 10.82
C ILE A 9 -13.02 12.29 10.19
N ALA A 10 -12.79 13.41 10.88
CA ALA A 10 -11.91 14.46 10.39
C ALA A 10 -10.47 13.96 10.17
N ILE A 11 -9.91 13.21 11.12
CA ILE A 11 -8.56 12.64 10.97
C ILE A 11 -8.52 11.66 9.80
N LEU A 12 -9.55 10.81 9.66
CA LEU A 12 -9.64 9.88 8.54
C LEU A 12 -9.69 10.61 7.18
N ALA A 13 -10.46 11.70 7.09
CA ALA A 13 -10.50 12.55 5.90
C ALA A 13 -9.14 13.19 5.59
N ILE A 14 -8.41 13.65 6.61
CA ILE A 14 -7.04 14.17 6.45
C ILE A 14 -6.11 13.08 5.90
N PHE A 15 -6.16 11.85 6.42
CA PHE A 15 -5.36 10.75 5.87
C PHE A 15 -5.70 10.46 4.41
N ILE A 16 -6.98 10.45 4.04
CA ILE A 16 -7.40 10.25 2.64
C ILE A 16 -6.89 11.40 1.76
N ALA A 17 -6.97 12.65 2.21
CA ALA A 17 -6.44 13.80 1.48
C ALA A 17 -4.91 13.67 1.28
N ILE A 18 -4.17 13.29 2.33
CA ILE A 18 -2.73 13.03 2.24
C ILE A 18 -2.45 11.91 1.23
N MET A 19 -3.23 10.83 1.24
CA MET A 19 -3.08 9.74 0.27
C MET A 19 -3.27 10.24 -1.17
N VAL A 20 -4.29 11.06 -1.44
CA VAL A 20 -4.49 11.63 -2.78
C VAL A 20 -3.31 12.52 -3.18
N VAL A 21 -2.82 13.38 -2.28
CA VAL A 21 -1.66 14.23 -2.54
C VAL A 21 -0.41 13.40 -2.84
N VAL A 22 -0.12 12.38 -2.03
CA VAL A 22 1.02 11.48 -2.24
C VAL A 22 0.87 10.75 -3.58
N GLN A 23 -0.33 10.34 -3.97
CA GLN A 23 -0.56 9.69 -5.28
C GLN A 23 -0.21 10.63 -6.44
N VAL A 24 -0.71 11.86 -6.41
CA VAL A 24 -0.46 12.84 -7.47
C VAL A 24 1.03 13.20 -7.53
N LEU A 25 1.66 13.45 -6.39
CA LEU A 25 3.10 13.71 -6.31
C LEU A 25 3.92 12.53 -6.83
N SER A 26 3.51 11.31 -6.49
CA SER A 26 4.16 10.10 -6.99
C SER A 26 4.11 10.06 -8.51
N GLN A 27 2.95 10.32 -9.13
CA GLN A 27 2.83 10.37 -10.60
C GLN A 27 3.75 11.42 -11.25
N ILE A 28 3.91 12.59 -10.62
CA ILE A 28 4.83 13.64 -11.12
C ILE A 28 6.29 13.17 -11.00
N VAL A 29 6.66 12.54 -9.88
CA VAL A 29 8.00 11.96 -9.73
C VAL A 29 8.21 10.86 -10.78
N TYR A 30 7.19 10.04 -11.05
CA TYR A 30 7.26 8.92 -12.00
C TYR A 30 7.54 9.37 -13.43
N SER A 31 7.14 10.59 -13.82
CA SER A 31 7.42 11.11 -15.16
C SER A 31 8.87 11.60 -15.36
N VAL A 32 9.60 11.84 -14.27
CA VAL A 32 10.98 12.37 -14.28
C VAL A 32 11.99 11.34 -13.75
N TRP A 33 11.53 10.23 -13.16
CA TRP A 33 12.38 9.25 -12.49
C TRP A 33 13.08 8.30 -13.48
N PRO A 34 14.42 8.22 -13.48
CA PRO A 34 15.17 7.45 -14.47
C PRO A 34 15.27 5.95 -14.16
N LEU A 35 14.75 5.46 -13.03
CA LEU A 35 14.83 4.04 -12.65
C LEU A 35 13.57 3.26 -13.07
N PRO A 36 13.73 1.99 -13.47
CA PRO A 36 12.67 1.18 -14.09
C PRO A 36 11.50 0.78 -13.18
N ILE A 37 11.61 0.96 -11.86
CA ILE A 37 10.56 0.61 -10.89
C ILE A 37 10.50 1.76 -9.89
N VAL A 38 9.29 2.24 -9.57
CA VAL A 38 9.13 3.42 -8.74
C VAL A 38 8.46 3.08 -7.40
N PRO A 39 9.04 3.51 -6.27
CA PRO A 39 8.50 3.20 -4.96
C PRO A 39 7.11 3.82 -4.78
N THR A 40 6.17 3.00 -4.31
CA THR A 40 4.85 3.42 -3.88
C THR A 40 4.93 3.94 -2.44
N LEU A 41 4.71 5.24 -2.22
CA LEU A 41 4.72 5.81 -0.85
C LEU A 41 3.32 5.83 -0.21
N LEU A 42 2.29 5.43 -0.96
CA LEU A 42 0.90 5.46 -0.53
C LEU A 42 0.56 4.56 0.65
N HIS A 43 1.33 3.51 0.88
CA HIS A 43 1.09 2.63 2.02
C HIS A 43 1.47 3.29 3.35
N ILE A 44 2.33 4.31 3.37
CA ILE A 44 2.82 4.95 4.60
C ILE A 44 1.71 5.68 5.36
N PRO A 45 0.88 6.54 4.73
CA PRO A 45 -0.30 7.11 5.40
C PRO A 45 -1.27 6.06 5.94
N VAL A 46 -1.44 4.94 5.23
CA VAL A 46 -2.31 3.83 5.68
C VAL A 46 -1.74 3.15 6.92
N ILE A 47 -0.44 2.87 6.95
CA ILE A 47 0.27 2.28 8.11
C ILE A 47 0.13 3.21 9.31
N ILE A 48 0.48 4.49 9.18
CA ILE A 48 0.40 5.46 10.27
C ILE A 48 -1.05 5.62 10.73
N GLY A 49 -1.99 5.76 9.80
CA GLY A 49 -3.42 5.84 10.09
C GLY A 49 -3.94 4.61 10.83
N SER A 50 -3.49 3.41 10.47
CA SER A 50 -3.89 2.17 11.15
C SER A 50 -3.41 2.12 12.60
N ILE A 51 -2.19 2.59 12.86
CA ILE A 51 -1.59 2.62 14.19
C ILE A 51 -2.34 3.62 15.08
N VAL A 52 -2.61 4.82 14.57
CA VAL A 52 -3.22 5.93 15.33
C VAL A 52 -4.73 5.76 15.52
N LEU A 53 -5.45 5.30 14.49
CA LEU A 53 -6.91 5.22 14.48
C LEU A 53 -7.46 3.82 14.80
N GLY A 54 -6.62 2.79 14.70
CA GLY A 54 -6.94 1.39 14.94
C GLY A 54 -7.22 0.58 13.67
N ALA A 55 -7.11 -0.75 13.78
CA ALA A 55 -7.22 -1.68 12.64
C ALA A 55 -8.46 -1.51 11.76
N ARG A 56 -9.64 -1.21 12.33
CA ARG A 56 -10.87 -1.07 11.51
C ARG A 56 -10.80 0.14 10.57
N LYS A 57 -10.29 1.27 11.07
CA LYS A 57 -10.13 2.50 10.28
C LYS A 57 -8.91 2.40 9.37
N GLY A 58 -7.84 1.73 9.82
CA GLY A 58 -6.70 1.37 8.98
C GLY A 58 -7.12 0.50 7.79
N ALA A 59 -7.92 -0.54 8.01
CA ALA A 59 -8.49 -1.39 6.96
C ALA A 59 -9.30 -0.58 5.94
N PHE A 60 -10.09 0.40 6.41
CA PHE A 60 -10.82 1.32 5.54
C PHE A 60 -9.87 2.20 4.71
N LEU A 61 -8.84 2.79 5.31
CA LEU A 61 -7.80 3.53 4.57
C LEU A 61 -7.11 2.63 3.54
N GLY A 62 -6.84 1.36 3.89
CA GLY A 62 -6.36 0.34 2.96
C GLY A 62 -7.31 0.09 1.80
N LEU A 63 -8.61 -0.02 2.05
CA LEU A 63 -9.62 -0.13 0.99
C LEU A 63 -9.60 1.09 0.06
N VAL A 64 -9.51 2.31 0.61
CA VAL A 64 -9.39 3.54 -0.19
C VAL A 64 -8.12 3.50 -1.05
N MET A 65 -6.99 3.06 -0.50
CA MET A 65 -5.75 2.85 -1.27
C MET A 65 -5.95 1.84 -2.41
N GLY A 66 -6.68 0.74 -2.17
CA GLY A 66 -7.02 -0.26 -3.19
C GLY A 66 -7.86 0.34 -4.32
N ILE A 67 -8.89 1.14 -3.98
CA ILE A 67 -9.71 1.84 -4.97
C ILE A 67 -8.87 2.81 -5.80
N ILE A 68 -8.02 3.61 -5.15
CA ILE A 68 -7.08 4.51 -5.84
C ILE A 68 -6.20 3.71 -6.81
N SER A 69 -5.70 2.53 -6.41
CA SER A 69 -4.90 1.66 -7.28
C SER A 69 -5.69 1.20 -8.52
N VAL A 70 -6.95 0.77 -8.36
CA VAL A 70 -7.80 0.34 -9.48
C VAL A 70 -8.08 1.49 -10.45
N ILE A 71 -8.47 2.65 -9.92
CA ILE A 71 -8.75 3.85 -10.72
C ILE A 71 -7.50 4.26 -11.49
N ASN A 72 -6.35 4.33 -10.80
CA ASN A 72 -5.10 4.71 -11.42
C ASN A 72 -4.70 3.74 -12.54
N SER A 73 -4.80 2.43 -12.31
CA SER A 73 -4.47 1.43 -13.34
C SER A 73 -5.46 1.41 -14.51
N THR A 74 -6.67 1.95 -14.33
CA THR A 74 -7.67 2.10 -15.41
C THR A 74 -7.41 3.34 -16.25
N ILE A 75 -7.03 4.46 -15.63
CA ILE A 75 -6.79 5.73 -16.33
C ILE A 75 -5.40 5.75 -16.97
N LEU A 76 -4.38 5.35 -16.21
CA LEU A 76 -2.99 5.29 -16.66
C LEU A 76 -2.65 3.84 -17.02
N THR A 77 -2.83 3.53 -18.31
CA THR A 77 -2.58 2.19 -18.83
C THR A 77 -1.08 1.94 -18.98
N THR A 78 -0.54 1.11 -18.10
CA THR A 78 0.82 0.58 -18.14
C THR A 78 0.79 -0.89 -18.57
N PRO A 79 1.92 -1.49 -18.97
CA PRO A 79 1.98 -2.90 -19.36
C PRO A 79 1.46 -3.88 -18.29
N LEU A 80 1.44 -3.49 -17.01
CA LEU A 80 0.97 -4.32 -15.89
C LEU A 80 -0.41 -3.91 -15.36
N SER A 81 -1.09 -2.95 -15.99
CA SER A 81 -2.38 -2.43 -15.50
C SER A 81 -3.49 -3.48 -15.42
N TYR A 82 -3.46 -4.53 -16.25
CA TYR A 82 -4.43 -5.65 -16.24
C TYR A 82 -4.42 -6.48 -14.96
N VAL A 83 -3.34 -6.39 -14.18
CA VAL A 83 -3.21 -7.11 -12.91
C VAL A 83 -3.89 -6.36 -11.75
N PHE A 84 -4.17 -5.06 -11.94
CA PHE A 84 -4.74 -4.18 -10.93
C PHE A 84 -6.09 -3.57 -11.32
N SER A 85 -6.52 -3.67 -12.58
CA SER A 85 -7.85 -3.24 -13.03
C SER A 85 -8.57 -4.35 -13.81
N PRO A 86 -9.84 -4.66 -13.47
CA PRO A 86 -10.64 -5.65 -14.19
C PRO A 86 -11.11 -5.14 -15.56
N LEU A 87 -10.94 -3.85 -15.86
CA LEU A 87 -11.38 -3.24 -17.10
C LEU A 87 -10.31 -3.29 -18.20
N GLN A 88 -9.06 -3.54 -17.81
CA GLN A 88 -7.95 -3.62 -18.75
C GLN A 88 -7.83 -5.06 -19.29
N PRO A 89 -7.74 -5.25 -20.62
CA PRO A 89 -7.63 -6.58 -21.21
C PRO A 89 -6.33 -7.26 -20.80
N ILE A 90 -6.42 -8.56 -20.49
CA ILE A 90 -5.25 -9.40 -20.25
C ILE A 90 -4.53 -9.61 -21.60
N PRO A 91 -3.18 -9.58 -21.65
CA PRO A 91 -2.43 -9.84 -22.87
C PRO A 91 -2.91 -11.12 -23.58
N GLY A 92 -3.29 -10.98 -24.86
CA GLY A 92 -3.80 -12.09 -25.67
C GLY A 92 -5.30 -12.38 -25.53
N THR A 93 -6.06 -11.56 -24.80
CA THR A 93 -7.53 -11.69 -24.67
C THR A 93 -8.25 -10.35 -24.84
N ASN A 94 -9.57 -10.38 -25.06
CA ASN A 94 -10.42 -9.20 -25.18
C ASN A 94 -11.20 -8.86 -23.89
N HIS A 95 -10.88 -9.53 -22.78
CA HIS A 95 -11.57 -9.36 -21.51
C HIS A 95 -10.57 -9.15 -20.37
N GLY A 96 -10.96 -8.38 -19.35
CA GLY A 96 -10.21 -8.28 -18.11
C GLY A 96 -10.62 -9.38 -17.12
N SER A 97 -10.06 -9.34 -15.91
CA SER A 97 -10.32 -10.36 -14.87
C SER A 97 -10.69 -9.73 -13.54
N LEU A 98 -11.73 -10.27 -12.90
CA LEU A 98 -12.14 -9.87 -11.55
C LEU A 98 -11.06 -10.16 -10.49
N TRP A 99 -10.14 -11.08 -10.76
CA TRP A 99 -8.99 -11.35 -9.88
C TRP A 99 -8.10 -10.13 -9.70
N ALA A 100 -8.11 -9.18 -10.65
CA ALA A 100 -7.38 -7.92 -10.52
C ALA A 100 -7.86 -7.09 -9.33
N LEU A 101 -9.16 -7.14 -8.99
CA LEU A 101 -9.70 -6.47 -7.80
C LEU A 101 -9.19 -7.12 -6.52
N VAL A 102 -9.08 -8.45 -6.49
CA VAL A 102 -8.53 -9.18 -5.34
C VAL A 102 -7.08 -8.76 -5.11
N VAL A 103 -6.27 -8.73 -6.17
CA VAL A 103 -4.88 -8.26 -6.10
C VAL A 103 -4.80 -6.81 -5.64
N ALA A 104 -5.65 -5.92 -6.16
CA ALA A 104 -5.63 -4.50 -5.83
C ALA A 104 -6.15 -4.18 -4.41
N ILE A 105 -7.12 -4.92 -3.89
CA ILE A 105 -7.84 -4.56 -2.66
C ILE A 105 -7.34 -5.34 -1.44
N VAL A 106 -7.24 -6.67 -1.54
CA VAL A 106 -7.01 -7.53 -0.36
C VAL A 106 -5.68 -7.23 0.33
N PRO A 107 -4.53 -7.17 -0.37
CA PRO A 107 -3.26 -6.78 0.25
C PRO A 107 -3.34 -5.40 0.91
N ARG A 108 -4.08 -4.46 0.32
CA ARG A 108 -4.15 -3.07 0.80
C ARG A 108 -4.94 -2.97 2.09
N ILE A 109 -6.03 -3.73 2.23
CA ILE A 109 -6.77 -3.85 3.48
C ILE A 109 -5.84 -4.41 4.58
N LEU A 110 -5.05 -5.44 4.27
CA LEU A 110 -4.16 -6.09 5.24
C LEU A 110 -3.02 -5.19 5.74
N ILE A 111 -2.49 -4.29 4.90
CA ILE A 111 -1.56 -3.22 5.32
C ILE A 111 -2.22 -2.31 6.36
N GLY A 112 -3.53 -2.11 6.29
CA GLY A 112 -4.28 -1.35 7.28
C GLY A 112 -4.56 -2.10 8.59
N VAL A 113 -4.24 -3.40 8.65
CA VAL A 113 -4.60 -4.28 9.78
C VAL A 113 -3.37 -4.77 10.53
N PHE A 114 -2.39 -5.36 9.85
CA PHE A 114 -1.24 -5.97 10.51
C PHE A 114 -0.35 -4.98 11.29
N PRO A 115 0.00 -3.80 10.75
CA PRO A 115 0.82 -2.83 11.48
C PRO A 115 0.21 -2.40 12.81
N TYR A 116 -1.11 -2.27 12.88
CA TYR A 116 -1.81 -1.97 14.13
C TYR A 116 -1.55 -3.04 15.20
N PHE A 117 -1.64 -4.32 14.86
CA PHE A 117 -1.45 -5.40 15.83
C PHE A 117 0.01 -5.51 16.27
N ILE A 118 0.96 -5.33 15.36
CA ILE A 118 2.39 -5.29 15.68
C ILE A 118 2.70 -4.14 16.64
N TYR A 119 2.21 -2.93 16.34
CA TYR A 119 2.42 -1.78 17.21
C TYR A 119 1.70 -1.92 18.56
N LYS A 120 0.50 -2.51 18.56
CA LYS A 120 -0.26 -2.76 19.79
C LYS A 120 0.51 -3.69 20.75
N ALA A 121 1.24 -4.67 20.21
CA ALA A 121 2.09 -5.57 20.99
C ALA A 121 3.37 -4.88 21.49
N MET A 122 3.89 -3.90 20.75
CA MET A 122 5.12 -3.20 21.08
C MET A 122 4.96 -1.69 20.88
N LYS A 123 4.42 -1.00 21.90
CA LYS A 123 4.15 0.44 21.87
C LYS A 123 5.41 1.28 22.09
N THR A 124 6.38 1.11 21.23
CA THR A 124 7.68 1.80 21.27
C THR A 124 8.02 2.36 19.91
N ARG A 125 9.03 3.24 19.86
CA ARG A 125 9.56 3.74 18.58
C ARG A 125 10.04 2.59 17.68
N THR A 126 10.67 1.59 18.26
CA THR A 126 11.11 0.37 17.55
C THR A 126 9.91 -0.43 17.05
N GLY A 127 8.86 -0.58 17.86
CA GLY A 127 7.62 -1.24 17.43
C GLY A 127 6.90 -0.51 16.30
N ALA A 128 6.96 0.83 16.23
CA ALA A 128 6.46 1.58 15.07
C ALA A 128 7.25 1.26 13.79
N GLY A 129 8.58 1.15 13.91
CA GLY A 129 9.43 0.72 12.81
C GLY A 129 9.12 -0.71 12.34
N ILE A 130 8.98 -1.66 13.27
CA ILE A 130 8.63 -3.05 12.93
C ILE A 130 7.23 -3.13 12.32
N ALA A 131 6.27 -2.36 12.83
CA ALA A 131 4.93 -2.27 12.26
C ALA A 131 4.97 -1.78 10.81
N ALA A 132 5.80 -0.78 10.51
CA ALA A 132 6.00 -0.29 9.15
C ALA A 132 6.65 -1.33 8.25
N PHE A 133 7.71 -2.00 8.73
CA PHE A 133 8.35 -3.10 8.01
C PHE A 133 7.34 -4.19 7.65
N VAL A 134 6.55 -4.66 8.62
CA VAL A 134 5.53 -5.69 8.40
C VAL A 134 4.45 -5.19 7.43
N GLY A 135 4.01 -3.94 7.55
CA GLY A 135 3.04 -3.34 6.63
C GLY A 135 3.53 -3.32 5.19
N THR A 136 4.73 -2.79 4.95
CA THR A 136 5.32 -2.71 3.61
C THR A 136 5.62 -4.10 3.05
N ALA A 137 6.21 -4.99 3.85
CA ALA A 137 6.47 -6.38 3.44
C ALA A 137 5.18 -7.13 3.08
N THR A 138 4.09 -6.91 3.84
CA THR A 138 2.77 -7.49 3.54
C THR A 138 2.28 -7.04 2.17
N ASN A 139 2.49 -5.77 1.79
CA ASN A 139 2.14 -5.30 0.46
C ASN A 139 2.92 -6.04 -0.61
N THR A 140 4.25 -5.98 -0.55
CA THR A 140 5.12 -6.54 -1.59
C THR A 140 4.89 -8.04 -1.74
N VAL A 141 4.91 -8.79 -0.63
CA VAL A 141 4.78 -10.25 -0.66
C VAL A 141 3.39 -10.66 -1.18
N LEU A 142 2.30 -10.10 -0.64
CA LEU A 142 0.96 -10.53 -1.03
C LEU A 142 0.59 -10.08 -2.44
N VAL A 143 0.96 -8.87 -2.83
CA VAL A 143 0.73 -8.40 -4.21
C VAL A 143 1.44 -9.36 -5.15
N LEU A 144 2.76 -9.53 -5.03
CA LEU A 144 3.51 -10.37 -5.96
C LEU A 144 3.05 -11.82 -5.95
N SER A 145 2.69 -12.36 -4.78
CA SER A 145 2.13 -13.72 -4.68
C SER A 145 0.77 -13.87 -5.37
N PHE A 146 -0.08 -12.84 -5.31
CA PHE A 146 -1.37 -12.89 -6.00
C PHE A 146 -1.19 -12.70 -7.51
N ILE A 147 -0.21 -11.89 -7.93
CA ILE A 147 0.16 -11.77 -9.34
C ILE A 147 0.62 -13.13 -9.89
N THR A 148 1.52 -13.83 -9.19
CA THR A 148 1.98 -15.16 -9.65
C THR A 148 0.85 -16.17 -9.66
N LEU A 149 0.00 -16.19 -8.64
CA LEU A 149 -1.06 -17.19 -8.51
C LEU A 149 -2.19 -16.99 -9.55
N PHE A 150 -2.63 -15.76 -9.79
CA PHE A 150 -3.77 -15.49 -10.69
C PHE A 150 -3.36 -15.07 -12.11
N PHE A 151 -2.18 -14.47 -12.27
CA PHE A 151 -1.71 -13.89 -13.53
C PHE A 151 -0.32 -14.38 -13.95
N GLY A 152 0.27 -15.37 -13.25
CA GLY A 152 1.60 -15.92 -13.56
C GLY A 152 1.74 -16.40 -15.00
N GLN A 153 0.69 -17.04 -15.53
CA GLN A 153 0.67 -17.53 -16.92
C GLN A 153 0.71 -16.42 -17.98
N TYR A 154 0.27 -15.20 -17.65
CA TYR A 154 0.25 -14.05 -18.57
C TYR A 154 1.46 -13.13 -18.38
N THR A 155 1.99 -13.08 -17.16
CA THR A 155 3.18 -12.28 -16.82
C THR A 155 4.49 -13.02 -17.10
N GLY A 156 4.45 -14.35 -17.27
CA GLY A 156 5.63 -15.20 -17.29
C GLY A 156 6.33 -15.29 -15.92
N MET A 157 5.71 -14.81 -14.85
CA MET A 157 6.33 -14.75 -13.53
C MET A 157 6.36 -16.12 -12.88
N THR A 158 7.57 -16.64 -12.66
CA THR A 158 7.82 -17.88 -11.91
C THR A 158 8.02 -17.57 -10.43
N PHE A 159 8.01 -18.61 -9.58
CA PHE A 159 8.33 -18.48 -8.16
C PHE A 159 9.74 -17.89 -7.92
N ALA A 160 10.71 -18.27 -8.77
CA ALA A 160 12.05 -17.68 -8.72
C ALA A 160 12.04 -16.19 -9.10
N GLY A 161 11.26 -15.81 -10.12
CA GLY A 161 11.09 -14.40 -10.50
C GLY A 161 10.42 -13.55 -9.42
N LEU A 162 9.48 -14.12 -8.66
CA LEU A 162 8.86 -13.47 -7.51
C LEU A 162 9.90 -13.12 -6.43
N ILE A 163 10.79 -14.06 -6.08
CA ILE A 163 11.82 -13.82 -5.06
C ILE A 163 12.79 -12.72 -5.53
N GLN A 164 13.18 -12.74 -6.81
CA GLN A 164 14.04 -11.70 -7.38
C GLN A 164 13.39 -10.32 -7.32
N LEU A 165 12.09 -10.23 -7.59
CA LEU A 165 11.36 -8.95 -7.58
C LEU A 165 11.21 -8.37 -6.17
N ILE A 166 11.00 -9.23 -5.16
CA ILE A 166 10.98 -8.84 -3.74
C ILE A 166 12.31 -8.24 -3.29
N ILE A 167 13.44 -8.76 -3.80
CA ILE A 167 14.79 -8.36 -3.39
C ILE A 167 15.31 -7.15 -4.21
N THR A 168 14.47 -6.55 -5.06
CA THR A 168 14.90 -5.37 -5.83
C THR A 168 15.17 -4.15 -4.94
N SER A 169 16.08 -3.29 -5.39
CA SER A 169 16.47 -2.05 -4.69
C SER A 169 15.28 -1.16 -4.34
N ASN A 170 14.18 -1.24 -5.09
CA ASN A 170 12.99 -0.43 -4.86
C ASN A 170 12.18 -0.91 -3.65
N SER A 171 12.00 -2.22 -3.50
CA SER A 171 11.35 -2.80 -2.32
C SER A 171 12.16 -2.50 -1.04
N ILE A 172 13.50 -2.49 -1.13
CA ILE A 172 14.36 -2.09 -0.02
C ILE A 172 14.16 -0.60 0.31
N ALA A 173 14.18 0.28 -0.70
CA ALA A 173 14.00 1.72 -0.50
C ALA A 173 12.63 2.06 0.12
N GLU A 174 11.54 1.45 -0.37
CA GLU A 174 10.19 1.60 0.20
C GLU A 174 10.16 1.24 1.68
N VAL A 175 10.72 0.09 2.04
CA VAL A 175 10.75 -0.40 3.43
C VAL A 175 11.54 0.56 4.31
N VAL A 176 12.73 0.98 3.88
CA VAL A 176 13.58 1.89 4.66
C VAL A 176 12.86 3.23 4.90
N ILE A 177 12.27 3.81 3.86
CA ILE A 177 11.53 5.07 3.96
C ILE A 177 10.32 4.91 4.90
N ALA A 178 9.53 3.84 4.72
CA ALA A 178 8.37 3.56 5.55
C ALA A 178 8.73 3.39 7.03
N VAL A 179 9.80 2.66 7.33
CA VAL A 179 10.30 2.44 8.69
C VAL A 179 10.74 3.75 9.33
N ILE A 180 11.55 4.55 8.64
CA ILE A 180 12.05 5.83 9.16
C ILE A 180 10.90 6.79 9.44
N LEU A 181 10.01 7.00 8.45
CA LEU A 181 8.90 7.94 8.58
C LEU A 181 7.91 7.50 9.66
N THR A 182 7.53 6.22 9.70
CA THR A 182 6.59 5.72 10.70
C THR A 182 7.18 5.79 12.11
N ALA A 183 8.45 5.41 12.28
CA ALA A 183 9.12 5.50 13.57
C ALA A 183 9.36 6.94 14.05
N ALA A 184 9.41 7.92 13.14
CA ALA A 184 9.49 9.34 13.49
C ALA A 184 8.12 9.94 13.83
N ILE A 185 7.09 9.62 13.02
CA ILE A 185 5.79 10.29 13.07
C ILE A 185 4.88 9.69 14.15
N VAL A 186 4.82 8.36 14.28
CA VAL A 186 3.88 7.68 15.20
C VAL A 186 4.05 8.14 16.65
N PRO A 187 5.27 8.20 17.25
CA PRO A 187 5.41 8.64 18.63
C PRO A 187 5.00 10.11 18.84
N SER A 188 5.16 10.96 17.82
CA SER A 188 4.75 12.36 17.87
C SER A 188 3.22 12.48 17.85
N LEU A 189 2.56 11.71 16.98
CA LEU A 189 1.10 11.67 16.87
C LEU A 189 0.40 11.03 18.08
N GLU A 190 1.04 10.07 18.75
CA GLU A 190 0.47 9.52 19.99
C GLU A 190 0.56 10.51 21.16
N LYS A 191 1.62 11.33 21.24
CA LYS A 191 1.76 12.35 22.29
C LYS A 191 0.78 13.50 22.14
N SER A 192 0.38 13.83 20.91
CA SER A 192 -0.53 14.95 20.62
C SER A 192 -2.02 14.60 20.78
N ARG A 193 -2.35 13.35 21.12
CA ARG A 193 -3.72 12.83 21.18
C ARG A 193 -4.16 12.43 22.59
#